data_AF-A0A370DU35-F1
#
_entry.id   AF-A0A370DU35-F1
#
_cell.length_a   1.000
_cell.length_b   1.000
_cell.length_c   1.000
_cell.angle_alpha   90.00
_cell.angle_beta   90.00
_cell.angle_gamma   90.00
#
_symmetry.space_group_name_H-M   'P 1'
#
loop_
_entity.id
_entity.type
_entity.pdbx_description
1 polymer ?
#
loop_
_entity_poly.entity_id
_entity_poly.type
_entity_poly.pdbx_seq_one_letter_code
_entity_poly.pdbx_strand_id
1 'polypeptide(L)'
;MASVQRLVLDVLKPHQPNVLEFARAIAALGEGYRVDIRVVEVDEQTETLLVAIEGDRLDFERISSAISENGASLHSIDEVSVVGE
;
A
#
# COMPACT_ATOMS: atom_id res chain seq x y z
N MET A 1 -4.35 -19.31 -14.46
CA MET A 1 -3.33 -18.29 -14.10
C MET A 1 -3.54 -17.94 -12.62
N ALA A 2 -2.85 -16.97 -12.02
CA ALA A 2 -3.08 -16.59 -10.63
C ALA A 2 -3.29 -15.08 -10.51
N SER A 3 -4.17 -14.67 -9.60
CA SER A 3 -4.50 -13.26 -9.32
C SER A 3 -4.14 -12.91 -7.89
N VAL A 4 -3.53 -11.73 -7.69
CA VAL A 4 -3.25 -11.19 -6.36
C VAL A 4 -4.52 -10.55 -5.82
N GLN A 5 -4.95 -10.98 -4.63
CA GLN A 5 -6.17 -10.47 -4.00
C GLN A 5 -5.90 -9.60 -2.77
N ARG A 6 -4.78 -9.84 -2.09
CA ARG A 6 -4.40 -9.08 -0.90
C ARG A 6 -2.90 -8.89 -0.81
N LEU A 7 -2.49 -7.70 -0.39
CA LEU A 7 -1.12 -7.33 -0.09
C LEU A 7 -1.07 -6.63 1.28
N VAL A 8 -0.09 -6.96 2.10
CA VAL A 8 0.28 -6.17 3.28
C VAL A 8 1.73 -5.74 3.09
N LEU A 9 1.96 -4.42 3.13
CA LEU A 9 3.22 -3.80 2.77
C LEU A 9 3.75 -2.99 3.95
N ASP A 10 5.04 -3.12 4.24
CA ASP A 10 5.77 -2.21 5.13
C ASP A 10 6.29 -1.03 4.31
N VAL A 11 5.82 0.17 4.64
CA VAL A 11 6.07 1.39 3.90
C VAL A 11 6.57 2.49 4.82
N LEU A 12 7.72 3.08 4.49
CA LEU A 12 8.25 4.26 5.16
C LEU A 12 7.86 5.52 4.37
N LYS A 13 7.18 6.47 5.00
CA LYS A 13 6.70 7.69 4.35
C LYS A 13 7.19 8.93 5.12
N PRO A 14 7.58 10.03 4.47
CA PRO A 14 7.71 11.33 5.14
C PRO A 14 6.36 11.80 5.71
N HIS A 15 6.30 12.72 6.67
CA HIS A 15 5.00 13.17 7.24
C HIS A 15 3.96 13.70 6.22
N GLN A 16 4.41 14.17 5.07
CA GLN A 16 3.56 14.66 3.98
C GLN A 16 3.78 13.84 2.69
N PRO A 17 2.71 13.42 1.98
CA PRO A 17 1.29 13.67 2.27
C PRO A 17 0.79 12.92 3.51
N ASN A 18 -0.33 13.36 4.10
CA ASN A 18 -0.86 12.69 5.28
C ASN A 18 -1.40 11.28 4.95
N VAL A 19 -1.56 10.43 5.97
CA VAL A 19 -1.99 9.03 5.81
C VAL A 19 -3.33 8.89 5.07
N LEU A 20 -4.27 9.81 5.26
CA LEU A 20 -5.57 9.78 4.57
C LEU A 20 -5.44 10.03 3.07
N GLU A 21 -4.62 11.01 2.67
CA GLU A 21 -4.35 11.30 1.27
C GLU A 21 -3.60 10.14 0.59
N PHE A 22 -2.61 9.58 1.30
CA PHE A 22 -1.87 8.42 0.83
C PHE A 22 -2.79 7.19 0.62
N ALA A 23 -3.68 6.90 1.58
CA ALA A 23 -4.67 5.83 1.43
C ALA A 23 -5.61 6.04 0.24
N ARG A 24 -6.08 7.29 0.03
CA ARG A 24 -6.94 7.63 -1.12
C ARG A 24 -6.21 7.48 -2.45
N ALA A 25 -4.93 7.86 -2.52
CA ALA A 25 -4.14 7.72 -3.74
C ALA A 25 -4.01 6.25 -4.16
N ILE A 26 -3.75 5.35 -3.20
CA ILE A 26 -3.66 3.90 -3.47
C ILE A 26 -5.03 3.33 -3.84
N ALA A 27 -6.09 3.69 -3.11
CA ALA A 27 -7.44 3.19 -3.39
C ALA A 27 -7.96 3.62 -4.77
N ALA A 28 -7.50 4.76 -5.29
CA ALA A 28 -7.89 5.26 -6.61
C ALA A 28 -7.26 4.48 -7.79
N LEU A 29 -6.29 3.59 -7.55
CA LEU A 29 -5.61 2.82 -8.60
C LEU A 29 -6.49 1.74 -9.24
N GLY A 30 -7.53 1.29 -8.54
CA GLY A 30 -8.42 0.22 -9.00
C GLY A 30 -9.80 0.33 -8.40
N GLU A 31 -10.81 -0.03 -9.19
CA GLU A 31 -12.18 -0.13 -8.69
C GLU A 31 -12.29 -1.26 -7.65
N GLY A 32 -12.95 -0.96 -6.53
CA GLY A 32 -13.13 -1.93 -5.44
C GLY A 32 -11.88 -2.15 -4.57
N TYR A 33 -10.79 -1.41 -4.78
CA TYR A 33 -9.63 -1.49 -3.89
C TYR A 33 -10.01 -0.97 -2.51
N ARG A 34 -9.87 -1.83 -1.51
CA ARG A 34 -9.99 -1.48 -0.11
C ARG A 34 -8.60 -1.31 0.47
N VAL A 35 -8.33 -0.13 1.02
CA VAL A 35 -7.02 0.21 1.60
C VAL A 35 -7.21 0.52 3.08
N ASP A 36 -6.52 -0.25 3.91
CA ASP A 36 -6.47 -0.05 5.36
C ASP A 36 -5.00 0.26 5.72
N ILE A 37 -4.76 1.43 6.34
CA ILE A 37 -3.41 1.84 6.75
C ILE A 37 -3.34 1.97 8.26
N ARG A 38 -2.30 1.37 8.85
CA ARG A 38 -1.96 1.54 10.25
C ARG A 38 -0.60 2.22 10.36
N VAL A 39 -0.55 3.32 11.11
CA VAL A 39 0.74 3.90 11.55
C VAL A 39 1.31 3.01 12.64
N VAL A 40 2.49 2.46 12.39
CA VAL A 40 3.20 1.57 13.31
C VAL A 40 4.13 2.38 14.20
N GLU A 41 4.87 3.31 13.60
CA GLU A 41 5.87 4.13 14.26
C GLU A 41 5.90 5.54 13.64
N VAL A 42 6.24 6.53 14.47
CA VAL A 42 6.37 7.93 14.07
C VAL A 42 7.72 8.42 14.58
N ASP A 43 8.59 8.76 13.65
CA ASP A 43 9.91 9.34 13.88
C ASP A 43 9.89 10.86 13.65
N GLU A 44 11.04 11.51 13.88
CA GLU A 44 11.18 12.96 13.68
C GLU A 44 10.80 13.43 12.28
N GLN A 45 11.12 12.64 11.24
CA GLN A 45 10.90 13.02 9.84
C GLN A 45 10.05 12.03 9.03
N THR A 46 9.81 10.84 9.57
CA THR A 46 9.18 9.73 8.86
C THR A 46 8.14 9.02 9.71
N GLU A 47 7.27 8.26 9.04
CA GLU A 47 6.29 7.39 9.64
C GLU A 47 6.43 6.01 8.98
N THR A 48 6.46 4.96 9.79
CA THR A 48 6.39 3.58 9.32
C THR A 48 4.93 3.15 9.29
N LEU A 49 4.47 2.72 8.13
CA LEU A 49 3.08 2.38 7.85
C LEU A 49 2.97 0.91 7.46
N LEU A 50 2.00 0.23 8.05
CA LEU A 50 1.53 -1.07 7.55
C LEU A 50 0.31 -0.83 6.65
N VAL A 51 0.48 -1.08 5.36
CA VAL A 51 -0.53 -0.81 4.33
C VAL A 51 -1.13 -2.13 3.85
N ALA A 52 -2.40 -2.38 4.16
CA ALA A 52 -3.14 -3.53 3.68
C ALA A 52 -4.05 -3.11 2.51
N ILE A 53 -3.99 -3.85 1.41
CA ILE A 53 -4.74 -3.60 0.18
C ILE A 53 -5.46 -4.88 -0.20
N GLU A 54 -6.77 -4.80 -0.43
CA GLU A 54 -7.60 -5.91 -0.91
C GLU A 54 -8.34 -5.53 -2.19
N GLY A 55 -8.50 -6.48 -3.11
CA GLY A 55 -9.28 -6.32 -4.34
C GLY A 55 -9.25 -7.58 -5.20
N ASP A 56 -10.08 -7.66 -6.24
CA ASP A 56 -10.20 -8.90 -7.05
C ASP A 56 -8.96 -9.17 -7.91
N ARG A 57 -8.25 -8.11 -8.32
CA ARG A 57 -7.04 -8.19 -9.14
C ARG A 57 -6.12 -7.00 -8.86
N LEU A 58 -5.21 -7.17 -7.91
CA LEU A 58 -4.24 -6.16 -7.53
C LEU A 58 -3.11 -6.07 -8.57
N ASP A 59 -2.81 -4.84 -9.03
CA ASP A 59 -1.65 -4.53 -9.86
C ASP A 59 -0.52 -4.02 -8.95
N PHE A 60 0.36 -4.93 -8.55
CA PHE A 60 1.46 -4.63 -7.64
C PHE A 60 2.41 -3.55 -8.19
N GLU A 61 2.69 -3.57 -9.49
CA GLU A 61 3.60 -2.59 -10.10
C GLU A 61 3.01 -1.19 -10.02
N ARG A 62 1.71 -1.03 -10.28
CA ARG A 62 1.02 0.25 -10.10
C ARG A 62 1.00 0.71 -8.66
N ILE A 63 0.74 -0.20 -7.72
CA ILE A 63 0.73 0.09 -6.29
C ILE A 63 2.12 0.56 -5.84
N SER A 64 3.17 -0.19 -6.18
CA SER A 64 4.57 0.13 -5.86
C SER A 64 5.00 1.49 -6.45
N SER A 65 4.59 1.76 -7.70
CA SER A 65 4.85 3.05 -8.35
C SER A 65 4.16 4.19 -7.61
N ALA A 66 2.89 4.04 -7.26
CA ALA A 66 2.14 5.07 -6.53
C ALA A 66 2.72 5.34 -5.13
N ILE A 67 3.22 4.31 -4.43
CA ILE A 67 3.91 4.47 -3.14
C ILE A 67 5.13 5.39 -3.34
N SER A 68 5.95 5.10 -4.35
CA SER A 68 7.16 5.87 -4.65
C SER A 68 6.86 7.30 -5.10
N GLU A 69 5.82 7.50 -5.92
CA GLU A 69 5.37 8.82 -6.40
C GLU A 69 4.87 9.73 -5.27
N ASN A 70 4.37 9.15 -4.18
CA ASN A 70 3.98 9.87 -2.96
C ASN A 70 5.15 10.11 -1.99
N GLY A 71 6.40 9.87 -2.43
CA GLY A 71 7.60 10.07 -1.63
C GLY A 71 7.83 9.00 -0.57
N ALA A 72 7.09 7.89 -0.60
CA ALA A 72 7.24 6.78 0.32
C ALA A 72 8.15 5.69 -0.28
N SER A 73 8.73 4.86 0.58
CA SER A 73 9.57 3.73 0.20
C SER A 73 8.95 2.43 0.65
N LEU A 74 8.83 1.46 -0.26
CA LEU A 74 8.42 0.09 0.08
C LEU A 74 9.63 -0.66 0.67
N HIS A 75 9.53 -1.12 1.92
CA HIS A 75 10.58 -1.89 2.57
C HIS A 75 10.42 -3.39 2.31
N SER A 76 9.21 -3.93 2.54
CA SER A 76 8.91 -5.35 2.38
C SER A 76 7.44 -5.60 2.03
N ILE A 77 7.20 -6.79 1.48
CA ILE A 77 5.87 -7.38 1.38
C ILE A 77 5.75 -8.36 2.53
N ASP A 78 4.92 -8.03 3.52
CA ASP A 78 4.79 -8.79 4.76
C ASP A 78 3.75 -9.91 4.63
N GLU A 79 2.72 -9.72 3.80
CA GLU A 79 1.69 -10.72 3.52
C GLU A 79 1.22 -10.62 2.07
N VAL A 80 0.93 -11.76 1.46
CA VAL A 80 0.32 -11.85 0.13
C VAL A 80 -0.72 -12.96 0.09
N SER A 81 -1.87 -12.68 -0.52
CA SER A 81 -2.85 -13.72 -0.88
C SER A 81 -3.06 -13.75 -2.39
N VAL A 82 -2.97 -14.94 -2.96
CA VAL A 82 -3.19 -15.20 -4.38
C VAL A 82 -4.22 -16.30 -4.57
N VAL A 83 -5.04 -16.15 -5.61
CA VAL A 83 -6.00 -17.19 -6.04
C VAL A 83 -5.60 -17.69 -7.41
N GLY A 84 -5.40 -19.01 -7.51
CA GLY A 84 -5.21 -19.71 -8.77
C GLY A 84 -6.53 -19.98 -9.47
N GLU A 85 -6.51 -19.91 -10.80
CA GLU A 85 -7.60 -20.30 -11.71
C GLU A 85 -7.48 -21.77 -12.13
#